data_AF-A0A9N8EPF7-F1
#
_entry.id   AF-A0A9N8EPF7-F1
#
_cell.length_a   1.000
_cell.length_b   1.000
_cell.length_c   1.000
_cell.angle_alpha   90.00
_cell.angle_beta   90.00
_cell.angle_gamma   90.00
#
_symmetry.space_group_name_H-M   'P 1'
#
loop_
_entity.id
_entity.type
_entity.pdbx_description
1 polymer ?
#
loop_
_entity_poly.entity_id
_entity_poly.type
_entity_poly.pdbx_seq_one_letter_code
_entity_poly.pdbx_strand_id
1 'polypeptide(L)'
;MKFSLIIAGLFTLVSVAQASVIQEQEPNNDINTAQHIPVAAFTLGYNPIIANSDTIPWVTIEGTGDGTHDFYSFLVPNSGMIASFFDIDDTNRGKRFDSFLTLYDPNGNYLTHQDDVDDTQDDVGDISQDPGSNTRVDSYMTYTFNTPGTYTIAHSFERQRA
;
A
#
# COMPACT_ATOMS: atom_id res chain seq x y z
N MET A 1 2.12 8.80 -9.59
CA MET A 1 1.53 8.66 -8.25
C MET A 1 2.56 7.98 -7.36
N LYS A 2 2.50 8.13 -6.03
CA LYS A 2 3.37 7.35 -5.14
C LYS A 2 2.49 6.63 -4.14
N PHE A 3 2.82 5.40 -3.81
CA PHE A 3 2.18 4.71 -2.69
C PHE A 3 3.23 4.03 -1.84
N SER A 4 2.95 3.86 -0.56
CA SER A 4 3.83 3.16 0.35
C SER A 4 3.21 1.85 0.82
N LEU A 5 4.06 0.86 1.01
CA LEU A 5 3.70 -0.46 1.52
C LEU A 5 4.50 -0.72 2.78
N ILE A 6 3.81 -0.97 3.89
CA ILE A 6 4.41 -1.19 5.20
C ILE A 6 4.07 -2.59 5.70
N ILE A 7 5.09 -3.44 5.91
CA ILE A 7 4.89 -4.81 6.42
C ILE A 7 5.61 -4.97 7.77
N ALA A 8 4.85 -5.15 8.86
CA ALA A 8 5.42 -5.23 10.22
C ALA A 8 5.59 -6.67 10.71
N GLY A 9 6.84 -7.15 10.78
CA GLY A 9 7.20 -8.40 11.45
C GLY A 9 8.61 -8.30 12.01
N LEU A 10 8.89 -8.99 13.11
CA LEU A 10 10.16 -8.91 13.83
C LEU A 10 11.30 -9.47 12.96
N PHE A 11 11.97 -8.58 12.22
CA PHE A 11 13.20 -8.87 11.49
C PHE A 11 14.35 -8.19 12.20
N THR A 12 15.33 -8.95 12.70
CA THR A 12 16.61 -8.39 13.11
C THR A 12 17.46 -8.14 11.87
N LEU A 13 17.49 -6.90 11.37
CA LEU A 13 18.44 -6.48 10.35
C LEU A 13 19.13 -5.17 10.76
N VAL A 14 20.46 -5.20 10.73
CA VAL A 14 21.37 -4.09 11.02
C VAL A 14 21.73 -3.42 9.69
N SER A 15 21.03 -2.36 9.32
CA SER A 15 21.55 -1.29 8.44
C SER A 15 20.54 -0.16 8.36
N VAL A 16 21.00 1.08 8.59
CA VAL A 16 20.23 2.30 8.36
C VAL A 16 20.19 2.54 6.85
N ALA A 17 19.34 1.79 6.13
CA ALA A 17 19.16 1.94 4.69
C ALA A 17 17.94 2.82 4.46
N GLN A 18 18.16 3.99 3.84
CA GLN A 18 17.08 4.84 3.33
C GLN A 18 16.14 3.95 2.51
N ALA A 19 14.85 3.94 2.85
CA ALA A 19 13.96 2.92 2.32
C ALA A 19 13.85 2.97 0.79
N SER A 20 13.63 1.80 0.21
CA SER A 20 13.70 1.61 -1.24
C SER A 20 12.52 2.30 -1.92
N VAL A 21 12.82 3.02 -3.00
CA VAL A 21 11.83 3.48 -3.97
C VAL A 21 11.88 2.53 -5.17
N ILE A 22 10.77 1.86 -5.45
CA ILE A 22 10.61 0.97 -6.61
C ILE A 22 9.83 1.74 -7.67
N GLN A 23 10.22 1.61 -8.93
CA GLN A 23 9.42 2.06 -10.06
C GLN A 23 8.43 0.96 -10.44
N GLU A 24 7.18 1.34 -10.72
CA GLU A 24 6.25 0.37 -11.29
C GLU A 24 6.77 -0.19 -12.63
N GLN A 25 6.34 -1.41 -12.96
CA GLN A 25 6.69 -2.09 -14.20
C GLN A 25 5.43 -2.64 -14.86
N GLU A 26 5.09 -2.07 -16.01
CA GLU A 26 4.00 -2.53 -16.85
C GLU A 26 4.39 -3.73 -17.75
N PRO A 27 3.45 -4.63 -18.08
CA PRO A 27 2.06 -4.65 -17.61
C PRO A 27 1.92 -5.27 -16.21
N ASN A 28 1.16 -4.63 -15.31
CA ASN A 28 0.76 -5.20 -14.01
C ASN A 28 -0.77 -5.18 -13.80
N ASN A 29 -1.51 -5.26 -14.90
CA ASN A 29 -2.94 -4.93 -14.99
C ASN A 29 -3.93 -5.91 -14.34
N ASP A 30 -3.44 -7.05 -13.88
CA ASP A 30 -4.23 -8.09 -13.24
C ASP A 30 -3.42 -8.92 -12.25
N ILE A 31 -4.12 -9.76 -11.48
CA ILE A 31 -3.51 -10.59 -10.44
C ILE A 31 -2.42 -11.56 -10.96
N ASN A 32 -2.48 -11.96 -12.24
CA ASN A 32 -1.47 -12.87 -12.81
C ASN A 32 -0.22 -12.13 -13.30
N THR A 33 -0.34 -10.81 -13.51
CA THR A 33 0.74 -9.93 -13.96
C THR A 33 1.28 -9.04 -12.84
N ALA A 34 0.81 -9.25 -11.60
CA ALA A 34 1.19 -8.44 -10.44
C ALA A 34 2.71 -8.32 -10.29
N GLN A 35 3.21 -7.08 -10.19
CA GLN A 35 4.62 -6.81 -9.98
C GLN A 35 5.04 -7.31 -8.59
N HIS A 36 6.04 -8.21 -8.56
CA HIS A 36 6.54 -8.71 -7.29
C HIS A 36 7.44 -7.69 -6.58
N ILE A 37 7.10 -7.38 -5.33
CA ILE A 37 7.86 -6.51 -4.43
C ILE A 37 8.75 -7.39 -3.55
N PRO A 38 10.09 -7.34 -3.73
CA PRO A 38 11.00 -8.18 -2.97
C PRO A 38 10.97 -7.85 -1.48
N VAL A 39 11.03 -8.87 -0.62
CA VAL A 39 11.14 -8.66 0.85
C VAL A 39 12.33 -7.76 1.22
N ALA A 40 13.43 -7.84 0.47
CA ALA A 40 14.61 -7.02 0.70
C ALA A 40 14.42 -5.52 0.40
N ALA A 41 13.33 -5.13 -0.27
CA ALA A 41 13.01 -3.73 -0.53
C ALA A 41 12.43 -3.02 0.72
N PHE A 42 11.90 -3.79 1.67
CA PHE A 42 11.38 -3.27 2.93
C PHE A 42 12.54 -3.01 3.89
N THR A 43 12.85 -1.75 4.14
CA THR A 43 13.91 -1.36 5.08
C THR A 43 13.43 -0.26 6.02
N LEU A 44 14.11 -0.12 7.16
CA LEU A 44 13.85 0.95 8.12
C LEU A 44 14.55 2.23 7.68
N GLY A 45 13.82 3.34 7.70
CA GLY A 45 14.37 4.66 7.46
C GLY A 45 13.34 5.73 7.76
N TYR A 46 13.64 6.65 8.67
CA TYR A 46 12.69 7.71 9.01
C TYR A 46 12.31 8.53 7.77
N ASN A 47 11.00 8.62 7.53
CA ASN A 47 10.39 9.46 6.54
C ASN A 47 9.18 10.15 7.17
N PRO A 48 9.17 11.49 7.27
CA PRO A 48 8.10 12.23 7.95
C PRO A 48 6.73 12.11 7.29
N ILE A 49 6.66 11.67 6.03
CA ILE A 49 5.42 11.46 5.30
C ILE A 49 4.94 9.99 5.33
N ILE A 50 5.60 9.12 6.09
CA ILE A 50 5.22 7.70 6.21
C ILE A 50 5.08 7.34 7.68
N ALA A 51 3.90 6.88 8.05
CA ALA A 51 3.57 6.51 9.43
C ALA A 51 4.51 5.42 9.95
N ASN A 52 5.08 5.63 11.15
CA ASN A 52 5.94 4.65 11.85
C ASN A 52 7.17 4.18 11.05
N SER A 53 7.65 4.99 10.10
CA SER A 53 8.79 4.68 9.21
C SER A 53 10.14 4.45 9.92
N ASP A 54 10.25 4.86 11.18
CA ASP A 54 11.40 4.62 12.06
C ASP A 54 11.34 3.27 12.80
N THR A 55 10.17 2.64 12.87
CA THR A 55 9.92 1.42 13.66
C THR A 55 9.38 0.26 12.83
N ILE A 56 8.85 0.53 11.63
CA ILE A 56 8.32 -0.48 10.72
C ILE A 56 8.98 -0.38 9.34
N PRO A 57 9.55 -1.48 8.80
CA PRO A 57 10.10 -1.49 7.44
C PRO A 57 9.04 -1.14 6.40
N TRP A 58 9.41 -0.26 5.46
CA TRP A 58 8.54 0.22 4.40
C TRP A 58 9.25 0.24 3.05
N VAL A 59 8.46 0.36 1.98
CA VAL A 59 8.91 0.59 0.61
C VAL A 59 7.92 1.55 -0.05
N THR A 60 8.41 2.47 -0.89
CA THR A 60 7.54 3.30 -1.74
C THR A 60 7.60 2.78 -3.16
N ILE A 61 6.46 2.77 -3.85
CA ILE A 61 6.35 2.47 -5.26
C ILE A 61 5.88 3.73 -5.98
N GLU A 62 6.63 4.14 -7.00
CA GLU A 62 6.26 5.24 -7.88
C GLU A 62 5.52 4.69 -9.09
N GLY A 63 4.24 5.00 -9.15
CA GLY A 63 3.38 4.65 -10.27
C GLY A 63 3.37 5.70 -11.38
N THR A 64 3.22 5.26 -12.63
CA THR A 64 3.18 6.08 -13.85
C THR A 64 1.75 6.54 -14.17
N GLY A 65 0.72 5.82 -13.69
CA GLY A 65 -0.67 6.22 -13.81
C GLY A 65 -1.17 6.21 -15.25
N ASP A 66 -1.17 5.03 -15.87
CA ASP A 66 -1.49 4.82 -17.29
C ASP A 66 -3.00 4.61 -17.58
N GLY A 67 -3.83 4.61 -16.53
CA GLY A 67 -5.29 4.47 -16.62
C GLY A 67 -5.80 3.04 -16.46
N THR A 68 -4.97 2.10 -16.02
CA THR A 68 -5.35 0.72 -15.73
C THR A 68 -5.48 0.49 -14.21
N HIS A 69 -5.46 -0.77 -13.80
CA HIS A 69 -5.39 -1.20 -12.40
C HIS A 69 -3.99 -1.72 -12.14
N ASP A 70 -3.31 -1.25 -11.10
CA ASP A 70 -1.94 -1.67 -10.84
C ASP A 70 -1.91 -2.76 -9.76
N PHE A 71 -1.41 -3.96 -10.07
CA PHE A 71 -1.32 -5.06 -9.12
C PHE A 71 0.10 -5.28 -8.64
N TYR A 72 0.26 -5.46 -7.33
CA TYR A 72 1.54 -5.71 -6.68
C TYR A 72 1.45 -6.90 -5.74
N SER A 73 2.45 -7.79 -5.78
CA SER A 73 2.50 -8.97 -4.90
C SER A 73 3.66 -8.91 -3.93
N PHE A 74 3.45 -9.34 -2.69
CA PHE A 74 4.47 -9.33 -1.65
C PHE A 74 4.35 -10.55 -0.74
N LEU A 75 5.49 -11.02 -0.24
CA LEU A 75 5.53 -12.15 0.68
C LEU A 75 5.25 -11.70 2.11
N VAL A 76 4.27 -12.34 2.74
CA VAL A 76 4.08 -12.34 4.18
C VAL A 76 4.73 -13.60 4.76
N PRO A 77 5.89 -13.48 5.43
CA PRO A 77 6.69 -14.64 5.85
C PRO A 77 6.16 -15.32 7.12
N ASN A 78 5.39 -14.63 7.96
CA ASN A 78 4.89 -15.15 9.25
C ASN A 78 3.41 -14.79 9.45
N SER A 79 2.68 -15.62 10.19
CA SER A 79 1.33 -15.27 10.67
C SER A 79 1.38 -14.27 11.82
N GLY A 80 0.28 -13.56 12.05
CA GLY A 80 0.19 -12.50 13.06
C GLY A 80 0.97 -11.25 12.68
N MET A 81 1.44 -11.16 11.43
CA MET A 81 2.08 -9.98 10.88
C MET A 81 0.99 -8.94 10.62
N ILE A 82 1.09 -7.79 11.26
CA ILE A 82 0.19 -6.67 11.01
C ILE A 82 0.80 -5.92 9.81
N ALA A 83 0.22 -6.04 8.60
CA ALA A 83 0.41 -4.96 7.63
C ALA A 83 -0.30 -3.78 8.21
N SER A 84 0.48 -2.87 8.79
CA SER A 84 -0.12 -1.78 9.50
C SER A 84 -0.67 -0.77 8.50
N PHE A 85 -0.06 -0.60 7.31
CA PHE A 85 -0.41 0.50 6.40
C PHE A 85 -0.14 0.16 4.92
N PHE A 86 -1.18 0.36 4.09
CA PHE A 86 -1.07 0.61 2.66
C PHE A 86 -1.66 2.00 2.43
N ASP A 87 -0.90 2.91 1.87
CA ASP A 87 -1.26 4.32 1.74
C ASP A 87 -0.91 4.84 0.35
N ILE A 88 -1.80 5.67 -0.21
CA ILE A 88 -1.59 6.35 -1.49
C ILE A 88 -1.30 7.82 -1.23
N ASP A 89 -0.22 8.34 -1.80
CA ASP A 89 0.13 9.75 -1.73
C ASP A 89 -0.13 10.48 -3.05
N ASP A 90 -0.37 11.79 -2.93
CA ASP A 90 -0.19 12.76 -4.03
C ASP A 90 -1.18 12.57 -5.20
N THR A 91 -2.40 12.12 -4.91
CA THR A 91 -3.51 11.88 -5.87
C THR A 91 -4.10 13.15 -6.49
N ASN A 92 -3.60 14.34 -6.11
CA ASN A 92 -4.15 15.64 -6.50
C ASN A 92 -3.24 16.48 -7.42
N ARG A 93 -2.23 15.88 -8.07
CA ARG A 93 -1.37 16.58 -9.06
C ARG A 93 -2.07 16.81 -10.41
N GLY A 94 -3.06 17.70 -10.43
CA GLY A 94 -3.65 18.26 -11.66
C GLY A 94 -4.95 17.61 -12.13
N LYS A 95 -5.31 16.43 -11.63
CA LYS A 95 -6.66 15.83 -11.69
C LYS A 95 -6.87 15.05 -10.40
N ARG A 96 -8.08 15.11 -9.82
CA ARG A 96 -8.44 14.28 -8.68
C ARG A 96 -8.43 12.82 -9.13
N PHE A 97 -7.60 12.01 -8.50
CA PHE A 97 -7.65 10.56 -8.57
C PHE A 97 -8.31 10.07 -7.29
N ASP A 98 -9.40 9.32 -7.45
CA ASP A 98 -10.12 8.70 -6.35
C ASP A 98 -9.60 7.27 -6.21
N SER A 99 -8.75 7.06 -5.21
CA SER A 99 -7.99 5.83 -5.10
C SER A 99 -8.81 4.72 -4.46
N PHE A 100 -8.56 3.47 -4.86
CA PHE A 100 -9.22 2.32 -4.28
C PHE A 100 -8.25 1.15 -4.18
N LEU A 101 -8.03 0.67 -2.96
CA LEU A 101 -7.16 -0.45 -2.62
C LEU A 101 -7.96 -1.73 -2.44
N THR A 102 -7.53 -2.83 -3.04
CA THR A 102 -8.12 -4.17 -2.83
C THR A 102 -7.06 -5.21 -2.51
N LEU A 103 -7.25 -5.96 -1.42
CA LEU A 103 -6.34 -7.01 -0.97
C LEU A 103 -6.87 -8.40 -1.32
N TYR A 104 -5.99 -9.26 -1.83
CA TYR A 104 -6.25 -10.65 -2.19
C TYR A 104 -5.34 -11.61 -1.43
N ASP A 105 -5.88 -12.79 -1.10
CA ASP A 105 -5.15 -13.89 -0.46
C ASP A 105 -4.19 -14.60 -1.44
N PRO A 106 -3.36 -15.54 -0.96
CA PRO A 106 -2.42 -16.28 -1.82
C PRO A 106 -3.03 -17.17 -2.90
N ASN A 107 -4.34 -17.43 -2.84
CA ASN A 107 -5.08 -18.15 -3.88
C ASN A 107 -5.79 -17.18 -4.85
N GLY A 108 -5.63 -15.88 -4.65
CA GLY A 108 -6.29 -14.84 -5.44
C GLY A 108 -7.74 -14.56 -5.03
N ASN A 109 -8.18 -15.02 -3.86
CA ASN A 109 -9.49 -14.68 -3.34
C ASN A 109 -9.48 -13.27 -2.74
N TYR A 110 -10.53 -12.50 -2.98
CA TYR A 110 -10.73 -11.20 -2.34
C TYR A 110 -10.79 -11.33 -0.80
N LEU A 111 -10.08 -10.45 -0.09
CA LEU A 111 -10.09 -10.35 1.36
C LEU A 111 -10.84 -9.10 1.84
N THR A 112 -10.41 -7.92 1.37
CA THR A 112 -10.96 -6.62 1.78
C THR A 112 -10.63 -5.53 0.76
N HIS A 113 -11.30 -4.39 0.85
CA HIS A 113 -10.94 -3.16 0.13
C HIS A 113 -10.99 -1.94 1.06
N GLN A 114 -10.39 -0.84 0.62
CA GLN A 114 -10.50 0.49 1.22
C GLN A 114 -10.50 1.54 0.11
N ASP A 115 -11.38 2.52 0.24
CA ASP A 115 -11.65 3.58 -0.74
C ASP A 115 -10.93 4.85 -0.30
N ASP A 116 -11.45 5.50 0.73
CA ASP A 116 -10.87 6.68 1.34
C ASP A 116 -10.30 6.35 2.73
N VAL A 117 -9.50 7.26 3.29
CA VAL A 117 -9.19 7.27 4.74
C VAL A 117 -10.43 7.29 5.66
N ASP A 118 -11.64 7.34 5.09
CA ASP A 118 -12.92 7.59 5.78
C ASP A 118 -14.09 6.64 5.38
N ASP A 119 -13.85 5.39 4.97
CA ASP A 119 -14.94 4.43 4.70
C ASP A 119 -15.57 3.82 5.98
N THR A 120 -15.55 4.55 7.09
CA THR A 120 -16.44 4.27 8.24
C THR A 120 -17.50 5.34 8.29
N GLN A 121 -18.74 4.97 8.57
CA GLN A 121 -19.94 5.81 8.57
C GLN A 121 -19.94 7.02 9.55
N ASP A 122 -18.78 7.42 10.09
CA ASP A 122 -18.57 8.59 10.93
C ASP A 122 -17.39 9.41 10.38
N ASP A 123 -17.77 10.29 9.47
CA ASP A 123 -17.01 11.21 8.62
C ASP A 123 -16.08 12.17 9.41
N VAL A 124 -14.99 11.62 9.97
CA VAL A 124 -13.80 12.36 10.41
C VAL A 124 -12.55 11.50 10.14
N GLY A 125 -12.29 11.21 8.87
CA GLY A 125 -10.98 10.71 8.40
C GLY A 125 -9.85 11.55 8.99
N ASP A 126 -9.08 10.93 9.88
CA ASP A 126 -7.98 11.59 10.56
C ASP A 126 -6.75 11.54 9.66
N ILE A 127 -6.49 12.65 8.96
CA ILE A 127 -5.24 12.89 8.20
C ILE A 127 -3.98 12.68 9.05
N SER A 128 -4.09 12.52 10.39
CA SER A 128 -2.95 12.13 11.23
C SER A 128 -2.49 10.69 11.02
N GLN A 129 -3.32 9.84 10.41
CA GLN A 129 -2.99 8.44 10.13
C GLN A 129 -2.13 8.26 8.87
N ASP A 130 -2.24 9.20 7.92
CA ASP A 130 -1.41 9.27 6.73
C ASP A 130 -0.70 10.64 6.67
N PRO A 131 0.54 10.74 7.21
CA PRO A 131 1.30 11.98 7.20
C PRO A 131 1.70 12.47 5.81
N GLY A 132 1.59 11.64 4.76
CA GLY A 132 1.92 11.98 3.38
C GLY A 132 0.72 12.45 2.57
N SER A 133 -0.47 12.01 2.94
CA SER A 133 -1.71 12.46 2.34
C SER A 133 -1.98 13.95 2.59
N ASN A 134 -2.44 14.63 1.54
CA ASN A 134 -2.94 16.00 1.61
C ASN A 134 -4.42 16.11 1.19
N THR A 135 -5.10 14.96 1.05
CA THR A 135 -6.50 14.87 0.66
C THR A 135 -7.26 13.90 1.56
N ARG A 136 -8.58 13.78 1.37
CA ARG A 136 -9.39 12.73 2.02
C ARG A 136 -9.68 11.56 1.07
N VAL A 137 -9.19 11.62 -0.18
CA VAL A 137 -9.46 10.64 -1.25
C VAL A 137 -8.29 9.68 -1.47
N ASP A 138 -7.30 9.76 -0.60
CA ASP A 138 -6.17 8.86 -0.54
C ASP A 138 -6.58 7.62 0.23
N SER A 139 -6.50 6.44 -0.38
CA SER A 139 -6.85 5.18 0.27
C SER A 139 -5.84 4.87 1.35
N TYR A 140 -6.34 4.41 2.48
CA TYR A 140 -5.52 3.93 3.57
C TYR A 140 -6.08 2.61 4.12
N MET A 141 -5.27 1.56 4.13
CA MET A 141 -5.68 0.23 4.56
C MET A 141 -4.77 -0.33 5.65
N THR A 142 -5.39 -0.94 6.65
CA THR A 142 -4.69 -1.76 7.67
C THR A 142 -5.23 -3.19 7.60
N TYR A 143 -4.37 -4.20 7.73
CA TYR A 143 -4.78 -5.60 7.68
C TYR A 143 -3.86 -6.52 8.50
N THR A 144 -4.44 -7.46 9.25
CA THR A 144 -3.67 -8.47 10.00
C THR A 144 -3.63 -9.78 9.25
N PHE A 145 -2.43 -10.22 8.83
CA PHE A 145 -2.24 -11.46 8.11
C PHE A 145 -2.18 -12.66 9.05
N ASN A 146 -3.18 -13.55 8.94
CA ASN A 146 -3.28 -14.73 9.81
C ASN A 146 -2.52 -15.94 9.27
N THR A 147 -2.11 -15.93 7.99
CA THR A 147 -1.38 -17.01 7.34
C THR A 147 -0.21 -16.47 6.52
N PRO A 148 0.97 -17.12 6.54
CA PRO A 148 2.04 -16.80 5.59
C PRO A 148 1.61 -17.06 4.16
N GLY A 149 2.17 -16.32 3.22
CA GLY A 149 1.92 -16.49 1.79
C GLY A 149 2.19 -15.22 0.99
N THR A 150 2.12 -15.33 -0.33
CA THR A 150 2.22 -14.17 -1.22
C THR A 150 0.83 -13.56 -1.37
N TYR A 151 0.64 -12.35 -0.87
CA TYR A 151 -0.61 -11.60 -1.03
C TYR A 151 -0.49 -10.65 -2.21
N THR A 152 -1.63 -10.22 -2.75
CA THR A 152 -1.68 -9.22 -3.81
C THR A 152 -2.49 -8.02 -3.37
N ILE A 153 -1.96 -6.82 -3.56
CA ILE A 153 -2.69 -5.56 -3.42
C ILE A 153 -2.91 -4.99 -4.82
N ALA A 154 -4.13 -4.56 -5.09
CA ALA A 154 -4.50 -3.86 -6.30
C ALA A 154 -4.80 -2.41 -5.99
N HIS A 155 -4.29 -1.53 -6.82
CA HIS A 155 -4.59 -0.10 -6.86
C HIS A 155 -5.49 0.18 -8.05
N SER A 156 -6.55 0.95 -7.84
CA SER A 156 -7.56 1.21 -8.86
C SER A 156 -8.25 2.55 -8.67
N PHE A 157 -8.93 3.02 -9.73
CA PHE A 157 -9.84 4.16 -9.66
C PHE A 157 -11.17 3.72 -9.02
N GLU A 158 -11.76 4.54 -8.15
CA GLU A 158 -13.17 4.36 -7.77
C GLU A 158 -14.02 4.43 -9.06
N ARG A 159 -14.79 3.36 -9.33
CA ARG A 159 -15.85 3.48 -10.34
C ARG A 159 -16.91 4.37 -9.70
N GLN A 160 -17.08 5.57 -10.24
CA GLN A 160 -18.17 6.47 -9.87
C GLN A 160 -19.42 5.66 -9.53
N ARG A 161 -19.84 5.73 -8.27
CA ARG A 161 -21.09 5.14 -7.79
C ARG A 161 -22.20 5.63 -8.73
N ALA A 162 -22.71 4.73 -9.56
CA ALA A 162 -23.83 5.01 -10.44
C ALA A 162 -25.13 5.14 -9.63
#